data_AF-A0A2J8NEB4-F1
#
_entry.id   AF-A0A2J8NEB4-F1
#
_cell.length_a   1.000
_cell.length_b   1.000
_cell.length_c   1.000
_cell.angle_alpha   90.00
_cell.angle_beta   90.00
_cell.angle_gamma   90.00
#
_symmetry.space_group_name_H-M   'P 1'
#
loop_
_entity.id
_entity.type
_entity.pdbx_description
1 polymer ?
#
loop_
_entity_poly.entity_id
_entity_poly.type
_entity_poly.pdbx_seq_one_letter_code
_entity_poly.pdbx_strand_id
1 'polypeptide(L)'
;MGSNSSRIGDLPKNEYLKKLSGTESISENDPFWNQLLSFSFPAPTSSSELKLLEEATISVCRSLVENNPRTGNLGALIKVFLSRTKELKLSAECQNHIFIWQTHNALFI
;
A
#
# COMPACT_ATOMS: atom_id res chain seq x y z
N MET A 1 -13.90 -10.89 1.40
CA MET A 1 -14.35 -10.01 2.51
C MET A 1 -13.53 -8.72 2.45
N GLY A 2 -13.87 -7.81 1.53
CA GLY A 2 -13.18 -6.52 1.36
C GLY A 2 -14.14 -5.40 1.76
N SER A 3 -14.05 -4.93 3.01
CA SER A 3 -15.07 -4.09 3.64
C SER A 3 -14.64 -2.63 3.83
N ASN A 4 -13.54 -2.18 3.24
CA ASN A 4 -13.10 -0.79 3.39
C ASN A 4 -12.82 -0.15 2.02
N SER A 5 -13.86 -0.05 1.20
CA SER A 5 -13.80 0.78 -0.03
C SER A 5 -13.75 2.24 0.41
N SER A 6 -12.54 2.80 0.50
CA SER A 6 -12.33 4.18 0.92
C SER A 6 -12.52 5.09 -0.30
N ARG A 7 -13.51 5.98 -0.25
CA ARG A 7 -13.67 7.02 -1.29
C ARG A 7 -12.49 7.98 -1.21
N ILE A 8 -12.09 8.55 -2.36
CA ILE A 8 -10.96 9.48 -2.45
C ILE A 8 -11.10 10.64 -1.45
N GLY A 9 -12.32 11.16 -1.23
CA GLY A 9 -12.57 12.23 -0.27
C GLY A 9 -12.35 11.88 1.20
N ASP A 10 -12.28 10.59 1.56
CA ASP A 10 -12.08 10.13 2.93
C ASP A 10 -10.59 9.86 3.26
N LEU A 11 -9.71 9.91 2.25
CA LEU A 11 -8.26 9.68 2.40
C LEU A 11 -7.58 10.59 3.43
N PRO A 12 -7.85 11.92 3.47
CA PRO A 12 -7.23 12.78 4.48
C PRO A 12 -7.65 12.43 5.91
N LYS A 13 -8.81 11.78 6.06
CA LYS A 13 -9.39 11.41 7.36
C LYS A 13 -9.09 9.96 7.73
N ASN A 14 -8.45 9.19 6.85
CA ASN A 14 -8.17 7.79 7.08
C ASN A 14 -7.17 7.63 8.23
N GLU A 15 -7.62 7.01 9.31
CA GLU A 15 -6.84 6.83 10.54
C GLU A 15 -5.57 5.98 10.32
N TYR A 16 -5.59 5.06 9.35
CA TYR A 16 -4.42 4.24 9.02
C TYR A 16 -3.36 5.03 8.27
N LEU A 17 -3.77 5.92 7.35
CA LEU A 17 -2.87 6.84 6.66
C LEU A 17 -2.29 7.90 7.60
N LYS A 18 -3.10 8.40 8.55
CA LYS A 18 -2.61 9.28 9.62
C LYS A 18 -1.62 8.57 10.55
N LYS A 19 -1.90 7.32 10.92
CA LYS A 19 -0.97 6.52 11.75
C LYS A 19 0.34 6.27 11.00
N LEU A 20 0.29 5.93 9.71
CA LEU A 20 1.48 5.76 8.87
C LEU A 20 2.34 7.02 8.80
N SER A 21 1.71 8.18 8.59
CA SER A 21 2.37 9.50 8.50
C SER A 21 2.57 10.19 9.85
N GLY A 22 2.27 9.50 10.95
CA GLY A 22 2.34 10.03 12.31
C GLY A 22 3.78 10.09 12.86
N THR A 23 3.89 10.43 14.14
CA THR A 23 5.16 10.64 14.84
C THR A 23 5.69 9.40 15.55
N GLU A 24 4.93 8.31 15.54
CA GLU A 24 5.29 7.03 16.15
C GLU A 24 5.86 6.06 15.11
N SER A 25 6.86 5.29 15.52
CA SER A 25 7.41 4.21 14.70
C SER A 25 6.50 2.98 14.74
N ILE A 26 6.33 2.35 13.59
CA ILE A 26 5.52 1.15 13.42
C ILE A 26 6.46 -0.03 13.15
N SER A 27 6.38 -1.06 14.01
CA SER A 27 7.16 -2.29 13.82
C SER A 27 6.71 -3.02 12.57
N GLU A 28 7.63 -3.65 11.84
CA GLU A 28 7.35 -4.47 10.65
C GLU A 28 6.39 -5.64 10.96
N ASN A 29 6.40 -6.13 12.20
CA ASN A 29 5.54 -7.23 12.65
C ASN A 29 4.18 -6.78 13.20
N ASP A 30 3.89 -5.47 13.18
CA ASP A 30 2.65 -4.93 13.75
C ASP A 30 1.41 -5.36 12.91
N PRO A 31 0.33 -5.86 13.53
CA PRO A 31 -0.90 -6.23 12.83
C PRO A 31 -1.56 -5.05 12.09
N PHE A 32 -1.19 -3.80 12.41
CA PHE A 32 -1.53 -2.59 11.67
C PHE A 32 -1.37 -2.76 10.15
N TRP A 33 -0.28 -3.40 9.69
CA TRP A 33 -0.01 -3.56 8.26
C TRP A 33 -1.09 -4.36 7.55
N ASN A 34 -1.68 -5.36 8.21
CA ASN A 34 -2.77 -6.14 7.61
C ASN A 34 -4.02 -5.27 7.41
N GLN A 35 -4.29 -4.36 8.35
CA GLN A 35 -5.41 -3.44 8.22
C GLN A 35 -5.13 -2.41 7.12
N LEU A 36 -3.95 -1.79 7.11
CA LEU A 36 -3.55 -0.82 6.08
C LEU A 36 -3.56 -1.44 4.67
N LEU A 37 -3.08 -2.67 4.52
CA LEU A 37 -3.00 -3.35 3.21
C LEU A 37 -4.31 -4.02 2.78
N SER A 38 -5.28 -4.17 3.68
CA SER A 38 -6.63 -4.64 3.33
C SER A 38 -7.49 -3.58 2.65
N PHE A 39 -7.03 -2.32 2.64
CA PHE A 39 -7.68 -1.26 1.89
C PHE A 39 -7.48 -1.47 0.39
N SER A 40 -8.60 -1.52 -0.33
CA SER A 40 -8.58 -1.54 -1.79
C SER A 40 -9.04 -0.19 -2.29
N PHE A 41 -8.16 0.51 -3.02
CA PHE A 41 -8.52 1.68 -3.80
C PHE A 41 -8.68 1.25 -5.25
N PRO A 42 -9.78 1.61 -5.93
CA PRO A 42 -9.81 1.48 -7.38
C PRO A 42 -8.70 2.36 -7.95
N ALA A 43 -7.91 1.81 -8.88
CA ALA A 43 -6.93 2.61 -9.60
C ALA A 43 -7.68 3.77 -10.30
N PRO A 44 -7.17 5.01 -10.23
CA PRO A 44 -7.81 6.12 -10.92
C PRO A 44 -7.89 5.81 -12.41
N THR A 45 -9.09 5.94 -12.98
CA THR A 45 -9.39 5.61 -14.39
C THR A 45 -9.36 6.83 -15.30
N SER A 46 -9.26 8.03 -14.71
CA SER A 46 -9.22 9.30 -15.42
C SER A 46 -8.18 10.24 -14.83
N SER A 47 -7.70 11.20 -15.64
CA SER A 47 -6.78 12.25 -15.18
C SER A 47 -7.39 13.14 -14.10
N SER A 48 -8.72 13.34 -14.13
CA SER A 48 -9.47 14.06 -13.11
C SER A 48 -9.47 13.32 -11.77
N GLU A 49 -9.68 12.00 -11.78
CA GLU A 49 -9.57 11.17 -10.56
C GLU A 49 -8.17 11.16 -9.98
N LEU A 50 -7.14 11.13 -10.84
CA LEU A 50 -5.75 11.19 -10.42
C LEU A 50 -5.45 12.51 -9.69
N LYS A 51 -5.89 13.65 -10.23
CA LYS A 51 -5.74 14.96 -9.56
C LYS A 51 -6.44 15.00 -8.20
N LEU A 52 -7.68 14.49 -8.12
CA LEU A 52 -8.40 14.43 -6.85
C LEU A 52 -7.68 13.55 -5.82
N LEU A 53 -7.06 12.46 -6.26
CA LEU A 53 -6.26 11.59 -5.41
C LEU A 53 -5.00 12.30 -4.89
N GLU A 54 -4.27 13.00 -5.76
CA GLU A 54 -3.10 13.80 -5.38
C GLU A 54 -3.48 14.87 -4.35
N GLU A 55 -4.55 15.63 -4.62
CA GLU A 55 -5.05 16.66 -3.70
C GLU A 55 -5.48 16.08 -2.35
N ALA A 56 -6.15 14.92 -2.35
CA ALA A 56 -6.61 14.27 -1.13
C ALA A 56 -5.47 13.64 -0.31
N THR A 57 -4.33 13.34 -0.92
CA THR A 57 -3.20 12.67 -0.25
C THR A 57 -2.06 13.61 0.12
N ILE A 58 -2.04 14.83 -0.41
CA ILE A 58 -0.92 15.78 -0.24
C ILE A 58 -0.55 16.03 1.23
N SER A 59 -1.54 16.12 2.13
CA SER A 59 -1.30 16.36 3.55
C SER A 59 -0.66 15.15 4.24
N VAL A 60 -1.14 13.94 3.95
CA VAL A 60 -0.59 12.68 4.44
C VAL A 60 0.84 12.49 3.93
N CYS A 61 1.07 12.74 2.65
CA CYS A 61 2.40 12.63 2.04
C CYS A 61 3.39 13.61 2.66
N ARG A 62 2.97 14.86 2.92
CA ARG A 62 3.82 15.85 3.60
C ARG A 62 4.20 15.39 5.00
N SER A 63 3.22 15.01 5.81
CA SER A 63 3.49 14.50 7.18
C SER A 63 4.39 13.28 7.17
N LEU A 64 4.22 12.38 6.18
CA LEU A 64 5.08 11.21 6.05
C LEU A 64 6.53 11.63 5.76
N VAL A 65 6.77 12.56 4.82
CA VAL A 65 8.12 13.05 4.51
C VAL A 65 8.77 13.71 5.73
N GLU A 66 8.01 14.50 6.49
CA GLU A 66 8.51 15.20 7.68
C GLU A 66 8.86 14.23 8.82
N ASN A 67 8.01 13.24 9.09
CA ASN A 67 8.16 12.35 10.24
C ASN A 67 9.02 11.10 9.96
N ASN A 68 9.07 10.63 8.71
CA ASN A 68 9.72 9.38 8.33
C ASN A 68 11.22 9.27 8.70
N PRO A 69 12.05 10.34 8.64
CA PRO A 69 13.44 10.25 9.09
C PRO A 69 13.59 9.80 10.54
N ARG A 70 12.57 10.05 11.39
CA ARG A 70 12.54 9.62 12.80
C ARG A 70 11.80 8.30 12.99
N THR A 71 10.67 8.10 12.31
CA THR A 71 9.81 6.93 12.54
C THR A 71 10.24 5.70 11.75
N GLY A 72 10.84 5.88 10.57
CA GLY A 72 11.23 4.80 9.67
C GLY A 72 10.04 4.07 9.02
N ASN A 73 8.82 4.61 9.11
CA ASN A 73 7.59 3.93 8.69
C ASN A 73 7.56 3.57 7.19
N LEU A 74 8.16 4.38 6.32
CA LEU A 74 8.31 4.06 4.90
C LEU A 74 9.24 2.84 4.71
N GLY A 75 10.33 2.77 5.48
CA GLY A 75 11.26 1.63 5.43
C GLY A 75 10.59 0.34 5.92
N ALA A 76 9.80 0.43 7.00
CA ALA A 76 9.01 -0.69 7.49
C ALA A 76 7.97 -1.14 6.44
N LEU A 77 7.25 -0.20 5.81
CA LEU A 77 6.30 -0.49 4.74
C LEU A 77 6.96 -1.24 3.57
N ILE A 78 8.14 -0.79 3.12
CA ILE A 78 8.88 -1.46 2.03
C ILE A 78 9.24 -2.90 2.42
N LYS A 79 9.72 -3.13 3.65
CA LYS A 79 10.09 -4.47 4.11
C LYS A 79 8.89 -5.40 4.23
N VAL A 80 7.78 -4.89 4.77
CA VAL A 80 6.51 -5.63 4.82
C VAL A 80 6.03 -5.99 3.41
N PHE A 81 6.07 -5.03 2.48
CA PHE A 81 5.74 -5.28 1.08
C PHE A 81 6.60 -6.41 0.50
N LEU A 82 7.94 -6.35 0.66
CA LEU A 82 8.84 -7.39 0.18
C LEU A 82 8.57 -8.76 0.83
N SER A 83 8.22 -8.80 2.13
CA SER A 83 7.83 -10.05 2.80
C SER A 83 6.57 -10.65 2.18
N ARG A 84 5.53 -9.83 1.97
CA ARG A 84 4.27 -10.25 1.35
C ARG A 84 4.45 -10.71 -0.09
N THR A 85 5.33 -10.06 -0.87
CA THR A 85 5.66 -10.50 -2.23
C THR A 85 6.37 -11.86 -2.24
N LYS A 86 7.27 -12.12 -1.27
CA LYS A 86 7.92 -13.44 -1.12
C LYS A 86 6.90 -14.52 -0.75
N GLU A 87 6.01 -14.24 0.21
CA GLU A 87 4.91 -15.14 0.58
C GLU A 87 4.00 -15.43 -0.61
N LEU A 88 3.63 -14.40 -1.38
CA LEU A 88 2.83 -14.55 -2.59
C LEU A 88 3.54 -15.45 -3.61
N LYS A 89 4.85 -15.23 -3.83
CA LYS A 89 5.65 -16.06 -4.74
C LYS A 89 5.64 -17.52 -4.30
N LEU A 90 5.94 -17.81 -3.04
CA LEU A 90 5.90 -19.17 -2.49
C LEU A 90 4.50 -19.80 -2.57
N SER A 91 3.43 -19.02 -2.33
CA SER A 91 2.05 -19.51 -2.39
C SER A 91 1.61 -19.86 -3.82
N ALA A 92 2.05 -19.09 -4.82
CA ALA A 92 1.82 -19.40 -6.21
C ALA A 92 2.69 -20.59 -6.67
N GLU A 93 3.79 -20.92 -5.96
CA GLU A 93 4.67 -22.04 -6.30
C GLU A 93 4.01 -23.35 -5.84
N CYS A 94 3.10 -23.26 -4.86
CA CYS A 94 2.31 -24.37 -4.34
C CYS A 94 0.99 -24.64 -5.10
N GLN A 95 0.58 -23.81 -6.07
CA GLN A 95 -0.63 -24.01 -6.87
C GLN A 95 -0.46 -23.53 -8.32
N ASN A 96 -0.12 -24.46 -9.22
CA ASN A 96 -0.66 -24.58 -10.59
C ASN A 96 -0.50 -23.38 -11.58
N HIS A 97 0.31 -23.59 -12.62
CA HIS A 97 0.35 -22.96 -13.96
C HIS A 97 0.40 -21.42 -14.14
N ILE A 98 0.15 -20.57 -13.13
CA ILE A 98 0.07 -19.10 -13.33
C ILE A 98 1.43 -18.40 -13.41
N PHE A 99 2.50 -18.98 -12.85
CA PHE A 99 3.87 -18.48 -13.08
C PHE A 99 4.34 -18.57 -14.53
N ILE A 100 3.76 -19.51 -15.29
CA ILE A 100 3.98 -19.68 -16.73
C ILE A 100 3.46 -18.44 -17.48
N TRP A 101 2.38 -17.81 -17.01
CA TRP A 101 1.78 -16.64 -17.68
C TRP A 101 2.45 -15.32 -17.27
N GLN A 102 2.92 -15.20 -16.02
CA GLN A 102 3.72 -14.06 -15.57
C GLN A 102 5.13 -14.00 -16.20
N THR A 103 5.72 -15.14 -16.59
CA THR A 103 7.00 -15.15 -17.34
C THR A 103 6.78 -14.83 -18.82
N HIS A 104 5.65 -15.26 -19.41
CA HIS A 104 5.30 -14.92 -20.80
C HIS A 104 5.05 -13.42 -21.00
N ASN A 105 4.37 -12.74 -20.07
CA ASN A 105 4.15 -11.29 -20.19
C ASN A 105 5.41 -10.46 -19.89
N ALA A 106 6.35 -11.01 -19.13
CA ALA A 106 7.69 -10.43 -18.98
C ALA A 106 8.55 -10.52 -20.27
N LEU A 107 8.19 -11.34 -21.26
CA LEU A 107 8.81 -11.50 -22.60
C LEU A 107 8.18 -10.59 -23.69
N PHE A 108 7.07 -9.90 -23.39
CA PHE A 108 6.34 -9.05 -24.36
C PHE A 108 6.52 -7.54 -24.14
N ILE A 109 6.91 -7.15 -22.93
CA ILE A 109 7.65 -5.89 -22.73
C ILE A 109 9.08 -6.12 -23.21
#